data_AF-A0A831X8R7-F1
#
_entry.id   AF-A0A831X8R7-F1
#
_cell.length_a   1.000
_cell.length_b   1.000
_cell.length_c   1.000
_cell.angle_alpha   90.00
_cell.angle_beta   90.00
_cell.angle_gamma   90.00
#
_symmetry.space_group_name_H-M   'P 1'
#
loop_
_entity.id
_entity.type
_entity.pdbx_description
1 polymer ?
#
loop_
_entity_poly.entity_id
_entity_poly.type
_entity_poly.pdbx_seq_one_letter_code
_entity_poly.pdbx_strand_id
1 'polypeptide(L)'
;MRVRSLKGLAVYLVNKDEEVALLDLRVAGLEPVRPRGDYTHYFKQLYEALQEMVRPGSGERLRELVLRLRQSPRDRREGPLLLALVLASGKRVLSVALGSAASGALFTIDDRLRSAGWQRLFFVEVKPATRRVHTAR
;
A
#
# COMPACT_ATOMS: atom_id res chain seq x y z
N MET A 1 -19.11 17.14 -4.47
CA MET A 1 -17.73 16.96 -3.99
C MET A 1 -17.46 15.46 -3.88
N ARG A 2 -16.73 14.83 -4.81
CA ARG A 2 -16.46 13.38 -4.72
C ARG A 2 -15.48 13.16 -3.57
N VAL A 3 -15.92 12.53 -2.49
CA VAL A 3 -15.03 12.00 -1.45
C VAL A 3 -14.09 11.02 -2.16
N ARG A 4 -12.83 11.39 -2.35
CA ARG A 4 -11.83 10.47 -2.87
C ARG A 4 -11.40 9.58 -1.69
N SER A 5 -12.18 8.53 -1.42
CA SER A 5 -11.84 7.52 -0.42
C SER A 5 -10.79 6.56 -0.98
N LEU A 6 -10.01 5.96 -0.08
CA LEU A 6 -9.22 4.78 -0.44
C LEU A 6 -10.19 3.67 -0.90
N LYS A 7 -9.88 3.05 -2.04
CA LYS A 7 -10.59 1.86 -2.54
C LYS A 7 -9.99 0.57 -2.00
N GLY A 8 -8.77 0.63 -1.47
CA GLY A 8 -8.16 -0.46 -0.74
C GLY A 8 -7.27 0.05 0.37
N LEU A 9 -7.18 -0.74 1.43
CA LEU A 9 -6.37 -0.53 2.62
C LEU A 9 -5.84 -1.89 3.11
N ALA A 10 -4.56 -1.96 3.44
CA ALA A 10 -3.96 -3.14 4.02
C ALA A 10 -2.90 -2.76 5.06
N VAL A 11 -2.75 -3.54 6.12
CA VAL A 11 -1.75 -3.34 7.17
C VAL A 11 -0.93 -4.61 7.32
N TYR A 12 0.40 -4.46 7.33
CA TYR A 12 1.34 -5.56 7.44
C TYR A 12 2.30 -5.32 8.60
N LEU A 13 2.59 -6.41 9.33
CA LEU A 13 3.78 -6.52 10.15
C LEU A 13 4.95 -6.95 9.25
N VAL A 14 6.04 -6.21 9.28
CA VAL A 14 7.19 -6.39 8.39
C VAL A 14 8.40 -6.87 9.15
N ASN A 15 8.74 -6.19 10.25
CA ASN A 15 9.82 -6.54 11.17
C ASN A 15 11.19 -6.82 10.52
N LYS A 16 11.58 -6.01 9.53
CA LYS A 16 12.81 -6.14 8.73
C LYS A 16 13.67 -4.88 8.77
N ASP A 17 14.92 -4.97 8.32
CA ASP A 17 15.71 -3.79 8.00
C ASP A 17 15.04 -2.98 6.86
N GLU A 18 15.17 -1.66 6.92
CA GLU A 18 14.59 -0.72 5.97
C GLU A 18 15.01 -0.99 4.52
N GLU A 19 16.28 -1.32 4.28
CA GLU A 19 16.76 -1.61 2.94
C GLU A 19 16.10 -2.87 2.36
N VAL A 20 15.91 -3.89 3.21
CA VAL A 20 15.22 -5.13 2.83
C VAL A 20 13.73 -4.86 2.57
N ALA A 21 13.07 -4.09 3.42
CA ALA A 21 11.67 -3.73 3.23
C ALA A 21 11.45 -2.93 1.93
N LEU A 22 12.35 -2.00 1.61
CA LEU A 22 12.31 -1.26 0.34
C LEU A 22 12.58 -2.16 -0.87
N LEU A 23 13.48 -3.14 -0.74
CA LEU A 23 13.73 -4.12 -1.79
C LEU A 23 12.50 -5.00 -2.03
N ASP A 24 11.83 -5.48 -0.98
CA ASP A 24 10.60 -6.27 -1.09
C ASP A 24 9.51 -5.50 -1.84
N LEU A 25 9.32 -4.21 -1.54
CA LEU A 25 8.38 -3.34 -2.25
C LEU A 25 8.73 -3.26 -3.75
N ARG A 26 10.00 -3.08 -4.09
CA ARG A 26 10.45 -3.03 -5.50
C ARG A 26 10.24 -4.35 -6.23
N VAL A 27 10.54 -5.48 -5.59
CA VAL A 27 10.30 -6.82 -6.13
C VAL A 27 8.79 -7.09 -6.30
N ALA A 28 7.96 -6.57 -5.40
CA ALA A 28 6.50 -6.60 -5.56
C ALA A 28 6.00 -5.73 -6.73
N GLY A 29 6.86 -4.89 -7.30
CA GLY A 29 6.59 -4.01 -8.43
C GLY A 29 6.26 -2.57 -8.02
N LEU A 30 6.57 -2.17 -6.79
CA LEU A 30 6.31 -0.83 -6.26
C LEU A 30 7.59 0.03 -6.28
N GLU A 31 7.53 1.16 -6.98
CA GLU A 31 8.64 2.10 -7.05
C GLU A 31 8.30 3.41 -6.33
N PRO A 32 9.16 3.91 -5.43
CA PRO A 32 8.99 5.23 -4.84
C PRO A 32 9.00 6.32 -5.92
N VAL A 33 8.03 7.22 -5.84
CA VAL A 33 7.93 8.37 -6.74
C VAL A 33 7.86 9.66 -5.94
N ARG A 34 8.30 10.77 -6.56
CA ARG A 34 8.12 12.09 -5.94
C ARG A 34 6.62 12.42 -5.94
N PRO A 35 6.02 12.75 -4.78
CA PRO A 35 4.62 13.15 -4.71
C PRO A 35 4.39 14.40 -5.57
N ARG A 36 3.31 14.40 -6.36
CA ARG A 36 2.86 15.55 -7.16
C ARG A 36 1.44 15.95 -6.77
N GLY A 37 1.23 16.17 -5.47
CA GLY A 37 -0.08 16.54 -4.92
C GLY A 37 -0.13 16.41 -3.39
N ASP A 38 -1.25 16.84 -2.82
CA ASP A 38 -1.55 16.68 -1.41
C ASP A 38 -2.23 15.33 -1.15
N TYR A 39 -1.60 14.50 -0.32
CA TYR A 39 -2.09 13.19 0.08
C TYR A 39 -2.41 13.11 1.58
N THR A 40 -2.35 14.23 2.30
CA THR A 40 -2.44 14.30 3.78
C THR A 40 -3.68 13.59 4.31
N HIS A 41 -4.82 13.79 3.67
CA HIS A 41 -6.09 13.13 4.04
C HIS A 41 -6.00 11.59 3.96
N TYR A 42 -5.31 11.04 2.97
CA TYR A 42 -5.18 9.58 2.85
C TYR A 42 -4.17 9.03 3.85
N PHE A 43 -3.06 9.74 4.11
CA PHE A 43 -2.11 9.32 5.14
C PHE A 43 -2.74 9.34 6.53
N LYS A 44 -3.67 10.27 6.80
CA LYS A 44 -4.49 10.23 8.00
C LYS A 44 -5.30 8.93 8.11
N GLN A 45 -5.97 8.49 7.03
CA GLN A 45 -6.70 7.21 7.02
C GLN A 45 -5.76 6.02 7.24
N LEU A 46 -4.56 6.04 6.65
CA LEU A 46 -3.56 4.99 6.88
C LEU A 46 -3.08 4.96 8.33
N TYR A 47 -2.93 6.13 8.95
CA TYR A 47 -2.51 6.25 10.34
C TYR A 47 -3.57 5.69 11.28
N GLU A 48 -4.83 6.06 11.10
CA GLU A 48 -5.96 5.53 11.89
C GLU A 48 -6.00 3.99 11.80
N ALA A 49 -5.95 3.44 10.58
CA ALA A 49 -5.92 2.00 10.37
C ALA A 49 -4.70 1.30 10.99
N LEU A 50 -3.53 1.95 10.92
CA LEU A 50 -2.31 1.41 11.51
C LEU A 50 -2.41 1.36 13.03
N GLN A 51 -2.92 2.42 13.66
CA GLN A 51 -3.06 2.50 15.13
C GLN A 51 -4.04 1.49 15.71
N GLU A 52 -5.09 1.13 14.96
CA GLU A 52 -6.03 0.08 15.36
C GLU A 52 -5.36 -1.30 15.46
N MET A 53 -4.36 -1.56 14.62
CA MET A 53 -3.70 -2.86 14.50
C MET A 53 -2.38 -2.92 15.28
N VAL A 54 -1.67 -1.79 15.37
CA VAL A 54 -0.33 -1.68 15.94
C VAL A 54 -0.26 -0.39 16.73
N ARG A 55 -0.05 -0.47 18.05
CA ARG A 55 0.13 0.71 18.90
C ARG A 55 1.57 1.20 18.79
N PRO A 56 1.81 2.42 18.27
CA PRO A 56 3.16 2.94 18.19
C PRO A 56 3.79 3.11 19.58
N GLY A 57 5.02 2.62 19.74
CA GLY A 57 5.83 2.81 20.94
C GLY A 57 6.54 4.16 20.99
N SER A 58 7.16 4.47 22.13
CA SER A 58 8.03 5.65 22.26
C SER A 58 9.30 5.49 21.42
N GLY A 59 9.64 6.51 20.62
CA GLY A 59 10.83 6.52 19.77
C GLY A 59 10.62 5.95 18.35
N GLU A 60 9.43 5.44 18.05
CA GLU A 60 9.05 5.05 16.69
C GLU A 60 8.76 6.28 15.82
N ARG A 61 9.06 6.15 14.52
CA ARG A 61 8.91 7.21 13.53
C ARG A 61 7.99 6.76 12.42
N LEU A 62 7.13 7.66 11.98
CA LEU A 62 6.30 7.47 10.79
C LEU A 62 6.97 8.09 9.59
N ARG A 63 6.91 7.39 8.45
CA ARG A 63 7.39 7.87 7.16
C ARG A 63 6.32 7.65 6.11
N GLU A 64 5.99 8.71 5.41
CA GLU A 64 5.06 8.70 4.29
C GLU A 64 5.81 8.44 2.98
N LEU A 65 5.31 7.51 2.18
CA LEU A 65 5.84 7.20 0.86
C LEU A 65 4.70 7.17 -0.15
N VAL A 66 4.96 7.71 -1.33
CA VAL A 66 4.12 7.53 -2.51
C VAL A 66 4.82 6.57 -3.45
N LEU A 67 4.14 5.47 -3.78
CA LEU A 67 4.63 4.37 -4.58
C LEU A 67 3.84 4.28 -5.88
N ARG A 68 4.45 3.77 -6.94
CA ARG A 68 3.80 3.47 -8.20
C ARG A 68 3.92 1.98 -8.50
N LEU A 69 2.79 1.33 -8.77
CA LEU A 69 2.75 -0.07 -9.18
C LEU A 69 3.10 -0.20 -10.66
N ARG A 70 4.14 -0.97 -10.98
CA ARG A 70 4.49 -1.34 -12.35
C ARG A 70 3.53 -2.43 -12.83
N GLN A 71 2.78 -2.16 -13.90
CA GLN A 71 1.89 -3.16 -14.51
C GLN A 71 2.66 -4.19 -15.36
N SER A 72 3.76 -3.79 -15.99
CA SER A 72 4.67 -4.68 -16.72
C SER A 72 6.01 -3.98 -16.96
N PRO A 73 7.14 -4.72 -17.07
CA PRO A 73 8.43 -4.14 -17.45
C PRO A 73 8.42 -3.43 -18.80
N ARG A 74 7.50 -3.81 -19.71
CA ARG A 74 7.39 -3.30 -21.08
C ARG A 74 6.29 -2.26 -21.28
N ASP A 75 5.43 -2.06 -20.28
CA ASP A 75 4.29 -1.16 -20.42
C ASP A 75 4.68 0.28 -20.05
N ARG A 76 4.50 1.19 -21.01
CA ARG A 76 4.79 2.63 -20.83
C ARG A 76 3.68 3.35 -20.06
N ARG A 77 2.57 2.66 -19.76
CA ARG A 77 1.47 3.25 -18.98
C ARG A 77 1.88 3.41 -17.52
N GLU A 78 1.63 4.60 -16.98
CA GLU A 78 1.77 4.84 -15.55
C GLU A 78 0.75 3.98 -14.79
N GLY A 79 1.23 2.98 -14.05
CA GLY A 79 0.35 2.18 -13.21
C GLY A 79 -0.17 2.95 -11.99
N PRO A 80 -1.08 2.34 -11.21
CA PRO A 80 -1.76 3.03 -10.12
C PRO A 80 -0.78 3.48 -9.02
N LEU A 81 -1.12 4.60 -8.38
CA LEU A 81 -0.42 5.05 -7.19
C LEU A 81 -0.91 4.31 -5.95
N LEU A 82 0.04 4.03 -5.06
CA LEU A 82 -0.19 3.51 -3.73
C LEU A 82 0.46 4.48 -2.73
N LEU A 83 -0.16 4.60 -1.57
CA LEU A 83 0.35 5.35 -0.44
C LEU A 83 0.81 4.33 0.60
N ALA A 84 2.00 4.53 1.15
CA ALA A 84 2.54 3.68 2.19
C ALA A 84 2.92 4.53 3.40
N LEU A 85 2.34 4.20 4.56
CA LEU A 85 2.71 4.76 5.84
C LEU A 85 3.56 3.71 6.58
N VAL A 86 4.84 4.02 6.74
CA VAL A 86 5.84 3.13 7.33
C VAL A 86 6.06 3.51 8.79
N LEU A 87 5.93 2.54 9.68
CA LEU A 87 6.30 2.65 11.10
C LEU A 87 7.66 1.99 11.30
N ALA A 88 8.64 2.78 11.74
CA ALA A 88 10.02 2.33 11.91
C ALA A 88 10.59 2.68 13.28
N SER A 89 11.51 1.84 13.76
CA SER A 89 12.35 2.08 14.94
C SER A 89 13.82 1.91 14.55
N GLY A 90 14.57 3.01 14.54
CA GLY A 90 15.92 3.03 13.98
C GLY A 90 15.92 2.68 12.49
N LYS A 91 16.68 1.66 12.09
CA LYS A 91 16.69 1.11 10.72
C LYS A 91 15.67 -0.01 10.50
N ARG A 92 14.88 -0.36 11.51
CA ARG A 92 13.94 -1.47 11.44
C ARG A 92 12.56 -0.97 11.07
N VAL A 93 12.00 -1.47 9.97
CA VAL A 93 10.60 -1.29 9.62
C VAL A 93 9.77 -2.31 10.39
N LEU A 94 8.92 -1.81 11.29
CA LEU A 94 8.07 -2.64 12.14
C LEU A 94 6.82 -3.03 11.38
N SER A 95 6.12 -2.03 10.83
CA SER A 95 4.82 -2.20 10.17
C SER A 95 4.65 -1.23 9.01
N VAL A 96 3.81 -1.59 8.05
CA VAL A 96 3.47 -0.74 6.91
C VAL A 96 1.96 -0.81 6.65
N ALA A 97 1.32 0.35 6.60
CA ALA A 97 -0.04 0.49 6.08
C ALA A 97 0.02 0.94 4.62
N LEU A 98 -0.67 0.22 3.74
CA LEU A 98 -0.78 0.49 2.31
C LEU A 98 -2.20 0.91 1.96
N GLY A 99 -2.34 1.93 1.13
CA GLY A 99 -3.62 2.36 0.58
C GLY A 99 -3.55 2.62 -0.92
N SER A 100 -4.67 2.41 -1.61
CA SER A 100 -4.81 2.83 -3.01
C SER A 100 -6.19 3.44 -3.29
N ALA A 101 -6.21 4.45 -4.14
CA ALA A 101 -7.45 4.97 -4.74
C ALA A 101 -7.89 4.18 -6.00
N ALA A 102 -7.04 3.26 -6.48
CA ALA A 102 -7.35 2.35 -7.57
C ALA A 102 -7.80 0.99 -7.00
N SER A 103 -8.82 0.38 -7.62
CA SER A 103 -9.28 -0.96 -7.24
C SER A 103 -8.39 -2.04 -7.86
N GLY A 104 -8.11 -3.09 -7.11
CA GLY A 104 -7.32 -4.26 -7.53
C GLY A 104 -5.80 -4.08 -7.41
N ALA A 105 -5.34 -2.90 -6.97
CA ALA A 105 -3.92 -2.60 -6.84
C ALA A 105 -3.30 -3.36 -5.66
N LEU A 106 -3.99 -3.42 -4.52
CA LEU A 106 -3.48 -4.14 -3.35
C LEU A 106 -3.53 -5.65 -3.55
N PHE A 107 -4.59 -6.18 -4.15
CA PHE A 107 -4.69 -7.60 -4.53
C PHE A 107 -3.52 -8.05 -5.42
N THR A 108 -3.04 -7.18 -6.32
CA THR A 108 -1.93 -7.52 -7.22
C THR A 108 -0.60 -7.73 -6.50
N ILE A 109 -0.42 -7.06 -5.36
CA ILE A 109 0.85 -7.07 -4.61
C ILE A 109 0.80 -7.90 -3.33
N ASP A 110 -0.39 -8.19 -2.78
CA ASP A 110 -0.56 -8.88 -1.49
C ASP A 110 0.21 -10.19 -1.44
N ASP A 111 0.00 -11.09 -2.40
CA ASP A 111 0.68 -12.38 -2.45
C ASP A 111 2.20 -12.25 -2.56
N ARG A 112 2.70 -11.23 -3.26
CA ARG A 112 4.14 -10.99 -3.40
C ARG A 112 4.76 -10.52 -2.09
N LEU A 113 4.09 -9.59 -1.38
CA LEU A 113 4.54 -9.12 -0.07
C LEU A 113 4.48 -10.24 0.97
N ARG A 114 3.41 -11.03 0.99
CA ARG A 114 3.29 -12.19 1.88
C ARG A 114 4.35 -13.25 1.57
N SER A 115 4.65 -13.50 0.31
CA SER A 115 5.74 -14.42 -0.10
C SER A 115 7.12 -13.89 0.29
N ALA A 116 7.29 -12.57 0.35
CA ALA A 116 8.49 -11.95 0.91
C ALA A 116 8.55 -12.05 2.45
N GLY A 117 7.53 -12.59 3.13
CA GLY A 117 7.49 -12.75 4.59
C GLY A 117 6.85 -11.58 5.33
N TRP A 118 6.13 -10.69 4.63
CA TRP A 118 5.29 -9.67 5.29
C TRP A 118 4.03 -10.34 5.84
N GLN A 119 3.75 -10.17 7.13
CA GLN A 119 2.57 -10.75 7.76
C GLN A 119 1.39 -9.78 7.68
N ARG A 120 0.34 -10.16 6.96
CA ARG A 120 -0.88 -9.37 6.80
C ARG A 120 -1.70 -9.38 8.09
N LEU A 121 -1.91 -8.21 8.68
CA LEU A 121 -2.76 -8.02 9.87
C LEU A 121 -4.19 -7.64 9.46
N PHE A 122 -4.32 -6.79 8.44
CA PHE A 122 -5.60 -6.31 7.94
C PHE A 122 -5.54 -6.16 6.42
N PHE A 123 -6.67 -6.42 5.74
CA PHE A 123 -6.79 -6.23 4.31
C PHE A 123 -8.25 -6.03 3.91
N VAL A 124 -8.50 -4.95 3.17
CA VAL A 124 -9.77 -4.71 2.50
C VAL A 124 -9.50 -4.03 1.17
N GLU A 125 -10.16 -4.48 0.11
CA GLU A 125 -10.14 -3.77 -1.16
C GLU A 125 -11.46 -3.97 -1.89
N VAL A 126 -12.04 -2.86 -2.34
CA VAL A 126 -13.26 -2.83 -3.12
C VAL A 126 -12.95 -3.36 -4.51
N LYS A 127 -13.41 -4.58 -4.79
CA LYS A 127 -13.39 -5.13 -6.15
C LYS A 127 -14.28 -4.27 -7.04
N PRO A 128 -13.85 -3.92 -8.26
CA PRO A 128 -14.77 -3.32 -9.22
C PRO A 128 -15.93 -4.29 -9.41
N ALA A 129 -17.17 -3.81 -9.35
CA ALA A 129 -18.31 -4.62 -9.74
C ALA A 129 -18.08 -5.06 -11.18
N THR A 130 -17.78 -6.34 -11.40
CA THR A 130 -17.75 -6.94 -12.73
C THR A 130 -19.14 -6.73 -13.31
N ARG A 131 -19.28 -5.74 -14.20
CA ARG A 131 -20.49 -5.60 -14.99
C ARG A 131 -20.53 -6.84 -15.86
N ARG A 132 -21.26 -7.88 -15.43
CA ARG A 132 -21.57 -9.02 -16.28
C ARG A 132 -22.28 -8.43 -17.49
N VAL A 133 -21.56 -8.29 -18.59
CA VAL A 133 -22.19 -8.06 -19.88
C VAL A 133 -22.92 -9.36 -20.15
N HIS A 134 -24.21 -9.41 -19.82
CA HIS A 134 -25.10 -10.42 -20.35
C HIS A 134 -25.16 -10.16 -21.86
N THR A 135 -24.27 -10.82 -22.60
CA THR A 135 -24.46 -11.01 -24.03
C THR A 135 -25.61 -11.99 -24.14
N ALA A 136 -26.83 -11.48 -24.23
CA ALA A 136 -27.95 -12.26 -24.73
C ALA A 136 -27.57 -12.66 -26.16
N ARG A 137 -27.48 -13.97 -26.40
CA ARG A 137 -27.49 -14.56 -27.75
C ARG A 137 -28.93 -14.80 -28.14
#